data_AF-X0RJY1-F1
#
_entry.id   AF-X0RJY1-F1
#
_cell.length_a   1.000
_cell.length_b   1.000
_cell.length_c   1.000
_cell.angle_alpha   90.00
_cell.angle_beta   90.00
_cell.angle_gamma   90.00
#
_symmetry.space_group_name_H-M   'P 1'
#
loop_
_entity.id
_entity.type
_entity.pdbx_description
1 polymer ?
#
loop_
_entity_poly.entity_id
_entity_poly.type
_entity_poly.pdbx_seq_one_letter_code
_entity_poly.pdbx_strand_id
1 'polypeptide(L)'
;MNTLPMNVSDITRGMDIARSQINDQSGDFSFMKFNKQGMWVFGQDDNEPELDAEFAVDPRTLQMGFIAWEEGRNEPVGEEMRPLGNPVALADLSEADWTQQASMQMLCLTGDYAGEAMLFKTSSKGGMKMFKSLLGELQAQLSSGIAGDKVIPVVHLDEANYKHKKYGTIFTPVVEIVRWVTLEELAAATPEDDDDAPEPEPKVQAPKKKRATRRKAAAEPEPDGNAAANDDDAKTTRRRRRRTTTG
;
A
#
# COMPACT_ATOMS: atom_id res chain seq x y z
N MET A 1 -17.20 43.72 25.75
CA MET A 1 -16.52 43.03 24.64
C MET A 1 -16.80 41.54 24.81
N ASN A 2 -17.73 41.00 24.04
CA ASN A 2 -18.24 39.63 24.17
C ASN A 2 -17.54 38.78 23.10
N THR A 3 -16.47 38.08 23.48
CA THR A 3 -15.80 37.07 22.64
C THR A 3 -16.74 35.87 22.55
N LEU A 4 -17.27 35.63 21.35
CA LEU A 4 -18.20 34.54 21.07
C LEU A 4 -17.58 33.17 21.40
N PRO A 5 -18.41 32.22 21.89
CA PRO A 5 -17.99 30.85 22.18
C PRO A 5 -17.60 30.13 20.89
N MET A 6 -16.56 29.30 20.95
CA MET A 6 -16.15 28.39 19.88
C MET A 6 -17.40 27.67 19.31
N ASN A 7 -17.57 27.76 17.99
CA ASN A 7 -18.71 27.20 17.29
C ASN A 7 -18.72 25.68 17.47
N VAL A 8 -19.88 25.12 17.84
CA VAL A 8 -20.07 23.67 17.99
C VAL A 8 -19.66 22.91 16.72
N SER A 9 -19.84 23.52 15.55
CA SER A 9 -19.36 23.01 14.25
C SER A 9 -17.85 22.79 14.19
N ASP A 10 -17.07 23.70 14.78
CA ASP A 10 -15.60 23.62 14.81
C ASP A 10 -15.13 22.57 15.82
N ILE A 11 -15.90 22.37 16.88
CA ILE A 11 -15.67 21.31 17.87
C ILE A 11 -15.98 19.95 17.24
N THR A 12 -17.10 19.79 16.53
CA THR A 12 -17.44 18.53 15.82
C THR A 12 -16.39 18.20 14.77
N ARG A 13 -15.97 19.18 13.95
CA ARG A 13 -14.91 18.99 12.96
C ARG A 13 -13.57 18.63 13.62
N GLY A 14 -13.25 19.26 14.74
CA GLY A 14 -12.07 18.90 15.55
C GLY A 14 -12.15 17.50 16.16
N MET A 15 -13.36 17.06 16.52
CA MET A 15 -13.62 15.71 17.05
C MET A 15 -13.62 14.64 15.96
N ASP A 16 -14.04 14.94 14.73
CA ASP A 16 -13.95 14.01 13.59
C ASP A 16 -12.50 13.85 13.12
N ILE A 17 -11.72 14.94 13.14
CA ILE A 17 -10.26 14.90 12.92
C ILE A 17 -9.57 14.16 14.06
N ALA A 18 -10.01 14.35 15.31
CA ALA A 18 -9.48 13.60 16.44
C ALA A 18 -9.87 12.12 16.36
N ARG A 19 -11.08 11.76 15.92
CA ARG A 19 -11.52 10.36 15.73
C ARG A 19 -10.73 9.67 14.63
N SER A 20 -10.48 10.34 13.51
CA SER A 20 -9.62 9.78 12.45
C SER A 20 -8.17 9.62 12.89
N GLN A 21 -7.70 10.43 13.85
CA GLN A 21 -6.36 10.33 14.45
C GLN A 21 -6.28 9.37 15.66
N ILE A 22 -7.36 9.16 16.41
CA ILE A 22 -7.41 8.27 17.59
C ILE A 22 -7.43 6.79 17.17
N ASN A 23 -7.76 6.48 15.91
CA ASN A 23 -7.69 5.13 15.34
C ASN A 23 -6.26 4.63 15.02
N ASP A 24 -5.21 5.41 15.29
CA ASP A 24 -3.81 5.05 14.95
C ASP A 24 -3.21 3.92 15.83
N GLN A 25 -3.98 3.38 16.79
CA GLN A 25 -3.69 2.12 17.47
C GLN A 25 -5.00 1.34 17.70
N SER A 26 -5.34 0.44 16.76
CA SER A 26 -6.51 -0.49 16.76
C SER A 26 -7.86 0.01 16.18
N GLY A 27 -7.87 0.56 14.95
CA GLY A 27 -9.11 0.93 14.23
C GLY A 27 -9.50 -0.03 13.10
N ASP A 28 -10.80 -0.05 12.77
CA ASP A 28 -11.56 -0.92 11.85
C ASP A 28 -11.13 -0.85 10.37
N PHE A 29 -9.89 -1.20 10.04
CA PHE A 29 -9.42 -1.31 8.66
C PHE A 29 -8.78 -2.66 8.38
N SER A 30 -9.15 -3.23 7.23
CA SER A 30 -8.48 -4.40 6.69
C SER A 30 -7.09 -4.05 6.17
N PHE A 31 -6.07 -4.80 6.57
CA PHE A 31 -4.72 -4.61 6.04
C PHE A 31 -4.65 -5.12 4.60
N MET A 32 -4.38 -4.20 3.67
CA MET A 32 -4.12 -4.50 2.26
C MET A 32 -2.62 -4.70 2.04
N LYS A 33 -2.26 -5.74 1.28
CA LYS A 33 -0.88 -6.04 0.87
C LYS A 33 -0.82 -6.37 -0.62
N PHE A 34 0.32 -6.04 -1.24
CA PHE A 34 0.67 -6.51 -2.57
C PHE A 34 1.72 -7.61 -2.43
N ASN A 35 1.37 -8.84 -2.84
CA ASN A 35 2.24 -10.00 -2.63
C ASN A 35 3.26 -10.21 -3.77
N LYS A 36 4.17 -11.17 -3.59
CA LYS A 36 5.24 -11.46 -4.56
C LYS A 36 4.72 -12.08 -5.87
N GLN A 37 3.48 -12.55 -5.88
CA GLN A 37 2.78 -13.14 -7.02
C GLN A 37 2.10 -12.08 -7.89
N GLY A 38 2.14 -10.81 -7.47
CA GLY A 38 1.55 -9.70 -8.20
C GLY A 38 0.07 -9.47 -7.90
N MET A 39 -0.42 -9.98 -6.76
CA MET A 39 -1.83 -9.87 -6.39
C MET A 39 -2.00 -8.89 -5.22
N TRP A 40 -3.04 -8.08 -5.31
CA TRP A 40 -3.58 -7.29 -4.22
C TRP A 40 -4.48 -8.17 -3.36
N VAL A 41 -4.20 -8.27 -2.07
CA VAL A 41 -5.02 -9.04 -1.14
C VAL A 41 -5.14 -8.33 0.20
N PHE A 42 -6.23 -8.55 0.92
CA PHE A 42 -6.46 -7.92 2.21
C PHE A 42 -7.09 -8.86 3.23
N GLY A 43 -7.02 -8.44 4.50
CA GLY A 43 -7.59 -9.19 5.63
C GLY A 43 -6.79 -10.46 5.97
N GLN A 44 -7.31 -11.25 6.91
CA GLN A 44 -6.65 -12.48 7.37
C GLN A 44 -6.75 -13.63 6.35
N ASP A 45 -7.80 -13.62 5.54
CA ASP A 45 -8.10 -14.67 4.56
C ASP A 45 -7.48 -14.43 3.18
N ASP A 46 -6.65 -13.39 3.02
CA ASP A 46 -6.10 -12.95 1.73
C ASP A 46 -7.20 -12.77 0.67
N ASN A 47 -8.26 -12.06 1.04
CA ASN A 47 -9.34 -11.70 0.13
C ASN A 47 -8.80 -10.87 -1.03
N GLU A 48 -9.21 -11.17 -2.25
CA GLU A 48 -8.81 -10.47 -3.46
C GLU A 48 -9.97 -9.54 -3.88
N PRO A 49 -9.75 -8.23 -4.03
CA PRO A 49 -10.76 -7.34 -4.56
C PRO A 49 -11.04 -7.66 -6.03
N GLU A 50 -12.20 -7.22 -6.54
CA GLU A 50 -12.50 -7.33 -7.97
C GLU A 50 -11.50 -6.50 -8.78
N LEU A 51 -11.16 -6.97 -9.99
CA LEU A 51 -10.14 -6.36 -10.84
C LEU A 51 -10.48 -4.92 -11.25
N ASP A 52 -11.77 -4.62 -11.38
CA ASP A 52 -12.33 -3.32 -11.72
C ASP A 52 -12.97 -2.62 -10.50
N ALA A 53 -12.62 -3.05 -9.28
CA ALA A 53 -13.04 -2.34 -8.08
C ALA A 53 -12.40 -0.94 -8.02
N GLU A 54 -13.22 0.05 -7.71
CA GLU A 54 -12.80 1.43 -7.52
C GLU A 54 -12.48 1.68 -6.04
N PHE A 55 -11.35 2.34 -5.79
CA PHE A 55 -10.93 2.71 -4.44
C PHE A 55 -10.74 4.22 -4.32
N ALA A 56 -11.33 4.85 -3.32
CA ALA A 56 -11.00 6.23 -2.98
C ALA A 56 -9.78 6.25 -2.05
N VAL A 57 -8.70 6.93 -2.43
CA VAL A 57 -7.55 7.16 -1.54
C VAL A 57 -7.78 8.44 -0.76
N ASP A 58 -7.70 8.42 0.58
CA ASP A 58 -7.80 9.65 1.38
C ASP A 58 -6.44 10.36 1.46
N PRO A 59 -6.26 11.54 0.81
CA PRO A 59 -4.97 12.25 0.82
C PRO A 59 -4.51 12.67 2.23
N ARG A 60 -5.41 12.79 3.20
CA ARG A 60 -5.11 13.19 4.59
C ARG A 60 -4.44 12.06 5.37
N THR A 61 -4.63 10.82 4.93
CA THR A 61 -4.10 9.61 5.59
C THR A 61 -2.74 9.20 5.06
N LEU A 62 -2.22 9.93 4.06
CA LEU A 62 -0.90 9.67 3.51
C LEU A 62 0.15 9.95 4.59
N GLN A 63 0.93 8.92 4.91
CA GLN A 63 2.06 9.05 5.83
C GLN A 63 3.34 8.58 5.14
N MET A 64 4.46 9.16 5.58
CA MET A 64 5.79 8.64 5.28
C MET A 64 6.62 8.57 6.56
N GLY A 65 7.56 7.65 6.56
CA GLY A 65 8.44 7.45 7.68
C GLY A 65 9.42 6.31 7.42
N PHE A 66 9.71 5.56 8.48
CA PHE A 66 10.69 4.50 8.44
C PHE A 66 10.22 3.27 9.22
N ILE A 67 10.68 2.11 8.78
CA ILE A 67 10.50 0.82 9.44
C ILE A 67 11.86 0.14 9.58
N ALA A 68 12.16 -0.38 10.74
CA ALA A 68 13.38 -1.11 11.04
C ALA A 68 13.10 -2.60 11.20
N TRP A 69 13.95 -3.42 10.60
CA TRP A 69 13.89 -4.88 10.69
C TRP A 69 15.17 -5.40 11.32
N GLU A 70 15.07 -6.53 12.02
CA GLU A 70 16.22 -7.28 12.54
C GLU A 70 16.25 -8.66 11.90
N GLU A 71 17.44 -9.15 11.55
CA GLU A 71 17.59 -10.46 10.94
C GLU A 71 17.04 -11.56 11.85
N GLY A 72 16.25 -12.48 11.28
CA GLY A 72 15.64 -13.58 12.03
C GLY A 72 14.35 -13.22 12.79
N ARG A 73 13.90 -11.96 12.75
CA ARG A 73 12.58 -11.56 13.27
C ARG A 73 11.54 -11.45 12.17
N ASN A 74 10.32 -11.87 12.50
CA ASN A 74 9.14 -11.74 11.62
C ASN A 74 8.36 -10.43 11.88
N GLU A 75 8.79 -9.63 12.85
CA GLU A 75 8.14 -8.38 13.26
C GLU A 75 9.17 -7.24 13.22
N PRO A 76 8.75 -6.01 12.86
CA PRO A 76 9.63 -4.86 12.86
C PRO A 76 10.10 -4.54 14.29
N VAL A 77 11.37 -4.15 14.42
CA VAL A 77 11.95 -3.70 15.70
C VAL A 77 11.71 -2.21 15.98
N GLY A 78 11.23 -1.49 14.98
CA GLY A 78 10.81 -0.10 15.09
C GLY A 78 9.99 0.32 13.89
N GLU A 79 9.02 1.19 14.11
CA GLU A 79 8.25 1.85 13.07
C GLU A 79 7.95 3.29 13.53
N GLU A 80 8.29 4.26 12.70
CA GLU A 80 7.97 5.68 12.94
C GLU A 80 7.35 6.24 11.66
N MET A 81 6.06 6.56 11.70
CA MET A 81 5.29 7.07 10.57
C MET A 81 4.68 8.42 10.94
N ARG A 82 4.69 9.38 10.01
CA ARG A 82 4.10 10.71 10.21
C ARG A 82 3.31 11.17 8.98
N PRO A 83 2.23 11.95 9.15
CA PRO A 83 1.52 12.55 8.02
C PRO A 83 2.44 13.35 7.11
N LEU A 84 2.08 13.43 5.83
CA LEU A 84 2.77 14.31 4.89
C LEU A 84 2.82 15.75 5.41
N GLY A 85 3.99 16.38 5.29
CA GLY A 85 4.26 17.73 5.82
C GLY A 85 4.98 17.75 7.17
N ASN A 86 5.02 16.63 7.89
CA ASN A 86 5.81 16.47 9.11
C ASN A 86 6.83 15.33 8.95
N PRO A 87 7.93 15.55 8.20
CA PRO A 87 8.85 14.47 7.85
C PRO A 87 9.61 13.93 9.07
N VAL A 88 9.71 12.61 9.17
CA VAL A 88 10.62 11.94 10.10
C VAL A 88 12.05 12.14 9.61
N ALA A 89 12.93 12.69 10.45
CA ALA A 89 14.35 12.75 10.15
C ALA A 89 15.03 11.46 10.59
N LEU A 90 15.75 10.80 9.68
CA LEU A 90 16.48 9.56 9.98
C LEU A 90 17.48 9.74 11.15
N ALA A 91 18.02 10.95 11.33
CA ALA A 91 18.95 11.27 12.41
C ALA A 91 18.32 11.26 13.82
N ASP A 92 16.99 11.35 13.91
CA ASP A 92 16.26 11.32 15.18
C ASP A 92 15.90 9.88 15.60
N LEU A 93 16.16 8.90 14.74
CA LEU A 93 15.85 7.50 14.97
C LEU A 93 17.01 6.78 15.67
N SER A 94 16.67 5.69 16.39
CA SER A 94 17.66 4.84 17.04
C SER A 94 18.61 4.16 16.04
N GLU A 95 19.72 3.63 16.54
CA GLU A 95 20.63 2.81 15.72
C GLU A 95 19.97 1.47 15.35
N ALA A 96 19.37 1.42 14.15
CA ALA A 96 18.79 0.23 13.53
C ALA A 96 18.85 0.33 11.99
N ASP A 97 18.56 -0.77 11.28
CA ASP A 97 18.50 -0.78 9.82
C ASP A 97 17.15 -0.25 9.32
N TRP A 98 17.00 1.07 9.37
CA TRP A 98 15.79 1.77 8.96
C TRP A 98 15.64 1.83 7.44
N THR A 99 14.50 1.37 6.96
CA THR A 99 14.08 1.48 5.56
C THR A 99 12.91 2.44 5.45
N GLN A 100 12.90 3.28 4.41
CA GLN A 100 11.77 4.17 4.15
C GLN A 100 10.47 3.38 3.96
N GLN A 101 9.38 3.91 4.48
CA GLN A 101 8.05 3.34 4.36
C GLN A 101 7.02 4.44 4.06
N ALA A 102 6.01 4.07 3.29
CA ALA A 102 4.83 4.88 3.02
C ALA A 102 3.56 4.12 3.40
N SER A 103 2.51 4.85 3.78
CA SER A 103 1.19 4.30 4.01
C SER A 103 0.09 5.20 3.43
N MET A 104 -1.03 4.57 3.09
CA MET A 104 -2.25 5.24 2.65
C MET A 104 -3.47 4.41 3.07
N GLN A 105 -4.55 5.09 3.45
CA GLN A 105 -5.85 4.47 3.61
C GLN A 105 -6.67 4.63 2.33
N MET A 106 -7.46 3.61 2.04
CA MET A 106 -8.34 3.55 0.90
C MET A 106 -9.70 3.02 1.31
N LEU A 107 -10.75 3.47 0.65
CA LEU A 107 -12.10 2.96 0.80
C LEU A 107 -12.52 2.28 -0.50
N CYS A 108 -12.96 1.03 -0.44
CA CYS A 108 -13.54 0.35 -1.58
C CYS A 108 -14.93 0.95 -1.90
N LEU A 109 -15.15 1.39 -3.13
CA LEU A 109 -16.40 2.04 -3.56
C LEU A 109 -17.34 1.10 -4.32
N THR A 110 -16.80 0.03 -4.92
CA THR A 110 -17.54 -0.87 -5.78
C THR A 110 -17.14 -2.33 -5.55
N GLY A 111 -17.98 -3.25 -6.02
CA GLY A 111 -17.76 -4.70 -5.88
C GLY A 111 -18.23 -5.27 -4.54
N ASP A 112 -17.91 -6.55 -4.32
CA ASP A 112 -18.31 -7.35 -3.15
C ASP A 112 -17.84 -6.77 -1.79
N TYR A 113 -16.88 -5.86 -1.81
CA TYR A 113 -16.26 -5.25 -0.62
C TYR A 113 -16.50 -3.73 -0.54
N ALA A 114 -17.47 -3.18 -1.27
CA ALA A 114 -17.83 -1.77 -1.18
C ALA A 114 -18.14 -1.36 0.28
N GLY A 115 -17.59 -0.22 0.71
CA GLY A 115 -17.66 0.25 2.10
C GLY A 115 -16.47 -0.17 2.97
N GLU A 116 -15.69 -1.18 2.57
CA GLU A 116 -14.55 -1.64 3.36
C GLU A 116 -13.38 -0.64 3.31
N ALA A 117 -12.97 -0.18 4.49
CA ALA A 117 -11.78 0.65 4.65
C ALA A 117 -10.53 -0.24 4.77
N MET A 118 -9.47 0.14 4.04
CA MET A 118 -8.25 -0.65 3.94
C MET A 118 -7.01 0.22 4.17
N LEU A 119 -6.04 -0.32 4.92
CA LEU A 119 -4.74 0.30 5.14
C LEU A 119 -3.68 -0.42 4.31
N PHE A 120 -3.02 0.30 3.41
CA PHE A 120 -1.87 -0.20 2.66
C PHE A 120 -0.57 0.42 3.19
N LYS A 121 0.41 -0.43 3.51
CA LYS A 121 1.78 -0.03 3.88
C LYS A 121 2.79 -0.66 2.92
N THR A 122 3.84 0.08 2.55
CA THR A 122 4.93 -0.45 1.72
C THR A 122 6.27 0.20 2.03
N SER A 123 7.31 -0.63 2.10
CA SER A 123 8.73 -0.23 2.06
C SER A 123 9.45 -0.74 0.80
N SER A 124 8.73 -1.46 -0.07
CA SER A 124 9.30 -2.01 -1.31
C SER A 124 9.62 -0.90 -2.33
N LYS A 125 10.67 -1.10 -3.15
CA LYS A 125 11.01 -0.14 -4.23
C LYS A 125 9.85 0.11 -5.20
N GLY A 126 9.07 -0.93 -5.52
CA GLY A 126 7.90 -0.83 -6.40
C GLY A 126 6.80 0.01 -5.77
N GLY A 127 6.45 -0.29 -4.51
CA GLY A 127 5.43 0.46 -3.77
C GLY A 127 5.83 1.91 -3.50
N MET A 128 7.10 2.18 -3.17
CA MET A 128 7.58 3.57 -3.03
C MET A 128 7.53 4.36 -4.34
N LYS A 129 7.76 3.69 -5.49
CA LYS A 129 7.61 4.31 -6.81
C LYS A 129 6.14 4.62 -7.10
N MET A 130 5.24 3.69 -6.84
CA MET A 130 3.79 3.89 -6.97
C MET A 130 3.32 5.06 -6.10
N PHE A 131 3.71 5.07 -4.82
CA PHE A 131 3.35 6.13 -3.89
C PHE A 131 3.85 7.50 -4.36
N LYS A 132 5.10 7.58 -4.83
CA LYS A 132 5.66 8.80 -5.42
C LYS A 132 4.86 9.28 -6.66
N SER A 133 4.43 8.36 -7.52
CA SER A 133 3.57 8.70 -8.66
C SER A 133 2.23 9.27 -8.21
N LEU A 134 1.58 8.64 -7.23
CA LEU A 134 0.33 9.14 -6.64
C LEU A 134 0.50 10.56 -6.06
N LEU A 135 1.59 10.83 -5.33
CA LEU A 135 1.88 12.18 -4.82
C LEU A 135 2.06 13.20 -5.94
N GLY A 136 2.71 12.81 -7.04
CA GLY A 136 2.89 13.67 -8.22
C GLY A 136 1.56 14.07 -8.85
N GLU A 137 0.65 13.10 -9.01
CA GLU A 137 -0.70 13.34 -9.54
C GLU A 137 -1.54 14.20 -8.59
N LEU A 138 -1.49 13.95 -7.28
CA LEU A 138 -2.13 14.80 -6.26
C LEU A 138 -1.62 16.23 -6.32
N GLN A 139 -0.30 16.42 -6.43
CA GLN A 139 0.28 17.75 -6.55
C GLN A 139 -0.17 18.45 -7.85
N ALA A 140 -0.19 17.73 -8.97
CA ALA A 140 -0.64 18.24 -10.26
C ALA A 140 -2.11 18.65 -10.21
N GLN A 141 -2.97 17.82 -9.62
CA GLN A 141 -4.39 18.10 -9.42
C GLN A 141 -4.56 19.38 -8.61
N LEU A 142 -3.94 19.48 -7.44
CA LEU A 142 -4.04 20.65 -6.54
C LEU A 142 -3.47 21.92 -7.17
N SER A 143 -2.39 21.81 -7.95
CA SER A 143 -1.72 22.97 -8.55
C SER A 143 -2.37 23.47 -9.85
N SER A 144 -3.21 22.63 -10.50
CA SER A 144 -3.84 22.97 -11.77
C SER A 144 -4.81 24.15 -11.68
N GLY A 145 -5.32 24.45 -10.49
CA GLY A 145 -6.39 25.45 -10.28
C GLY A 145 -7.75 25.05 -10.87
N ILE A 146 -7.84 23.89 -11.54
CA ILE A 146 -9.06 23.33 -12.15
C ILE A 146 -9.72 22.34 -11.18
N ALA A 147 -8.97 21.79 -10.22
CA ALA A 147 -9.46 20.80 -9.27
C ALA A 147 -10.69 21.25 -8.46
N GLY A 148 -10.84 22.55 -8.19
CA GLY A 148 -11.88 23.03 -7.28
C GLY A 148 -11.75 22.33 -5.92
N ASP A 149 -12.78 21.60 -5.53
CA ASP A 149 -12.89 20.75 -4.34
C ASP A 149 -12.67 19.24 -4.62
N LYS A 150 -12.42 18.86 -5.87
CA LYS A 150 -12.15 17.47 -6.30
C LYS A 150 -10.73 17.06 -6.01
N VAL A 151 -10.49 16.69 -4.76
CA VAL A 151 -9.15 16.39 -4.22
C VAL A 151 -8.93 14.91 -3.91
N ILE A 152 -9.97 14.08 -4.00
CA ILE A 152 -9.90 12.66 -3.64
C ILE A 152 -9.75 11.85 -4.94
N PRO A 153 -8.61 11.17 -5.15
CA PRO A 153 -8.44 10.30 -6.30
C PRO A 153 -9.20 8.99 -6.08
N VAL A 154 -9.99 8.61 -7.08
CA VAL A 154 -10.55 7.27 -7.22
C VAL A 154 -9.65 6.48 -8.15
N VAL A 155 -9.26 5.27 -7.74
CA VAL A 155 -8.20 4.50 -8.37
C VAL A 155 -8.61 3.06 -8.64
N HIS A 156 -8.00 2.47 -9.65
CA HIS A 156 -7.91 1.02 -9.81
C HIS A 156 -6.56 0.51 -9.29
N LEU A 157 -6.58 -0.71 -8.75
CA LEU A 157 -5.38 -1.42 -8.29
C LEU A 157 -4.95 -2.40 -9.39
N ASP A 158 -3.73 -2.23 -9.89
CA ASP A 158 -3.17 -3.02 -11.01
C ASP A 158 -1.75 -3.50 -10.68
N GLU A 159 -1.15 -4.29 -11.57
CA GLU A 159 0.23 -4.75 -11.47
C GLU A 159 1.06 -4.47 -12.72
N ALA A 160 2.32 -4.11 -12.48
CA ALA A 160 3.34 -4.14 -13.51
C ALA A 160 4.36 -5.23 -13.19
N ASN A 161 5.06 -5.75 -14.20
CA ASN A 161 6.13 -6.70 -13.98
C ASN A 161 7.34 -6.46 -14.88
N TYR A 162 8.51 -6.88 -14.41
CA TYR A 162 9.75 -6.87 -15.19
C TYR A 162 10.62 -8.07 -14.86
N LYS A 163 11.50 -8.45 -15.80
CA LYS A 163 12.46 -9.54 -15.62
C LYS A 163 13.72 -9.04 -14.92
N HIS A 164 14.02 -9.60 -13.75
CA HIS A 164 15.26 -9.38 -13.02
C HIS A 164 16.21 -10.58 -13.19
N LYS A 165 17.48 -10.30 -13.49
CA LYS A 165 18.49 -11.33 -13.80
C LYS A 165 18.66 -12.40 -12.71
N LYS A 166 18.57 -12.00 -11.43
CA LYS A 166 18.77 -12.88 -10.27
C LYS A 166 17.47 -13.41 -9.67
N TYR A 167 16.37 -12.67 -9.79
CA TYR A 167 15.16 -12.89 -9.00
C TYR A 167 13.95 -13.30 -9.85
N GLY A 168 14.14 -13.51 -11.15
CA GLY A 168 13.05 -13.88 -12.06
C GLY A 168 12.13 -12.70 -12.33
N THR A 169 10.83 -12.96 -12.48
CA THR A 169 9.82 -11.91 -12.66
C THR A 169 9.60 -11.18 -11.34
N ILE A 170 9.78 -9.87 -11.34
CA ILE A 170 9.41 -9.00 -10.21
C ILE A 170 8.12 -8.30 -10.57
N PHE A 171 7.12 -8.42 -9.69
CA PHE A 171 5.87 -7.69 -9.76
C PHE A 171 5.95 -6.43 -8.90
N THR A 172 5.30 -5.37 -9.33
CA THR A 172 5.22 -4.10 -8.61
C THR A 172 3.79 -3.57 -8.63
N PRO A 173 3.30 -3.02 -7.51
CA PRO A 173 1.96 -2.46 -7.45
C PRO A 173 1.85 -1.25 -8.36
N VAL A 174 0.68 -1.09 -8.97
CA VAL A 174 0.28 0.09 -9.75
C VAL A 174 -1.04 0.59 -9.21
N VAL A 175 -1.17 1.91 -9.14
CA VAL A 175 -2.40 2.60 -8.79
C VAL A 175 -2.70 3.54 -9.95
N GLU A 176 -3.80 3.30 -10.64
CA GLU A 176 -4.24 4.10 -11.78
C GLU A 176 -5.39 5.00 -11.34
N ILE A 177 -5.24 6.32 -11.44
CA ILE A 177 -6.31 7.27 -11.11
C ILE A 177 -7.31 7.30 -12.27
N VAL A 178 -8.54 6.88 -12.00
CA VAL A 178 -9.62 6.82 -13.00
C VAL A 178 -10.51 8.06 -12.97
N ARG A 179 -10.69 8.68 -11.80
CA ARG A 179 -11.44 9.95 -11.64
C ARG A 179 -11.08 10.65 -10.33
N TRP A 180 -11.54 11.90 -10.21
CA TRP A 180 -11.40 12.71 -9.00
C TRP A 180 -12.78 13.05 -8.45
N VAL A 181 -12.94 12.96 -7.14
CA VAL A 181 -14.18 13.28 -6.44
C VAL A 181 -13.99 14.30 -5.32
N THR A 182 -15.09 14.95 -4.96
CA THR A 182 -15.16 15.78 -3.74
C THR A 182 -15.37 14.89 -2.51
N LEU A 183 -15.17 15.46 -1.33
CA LEU A 183 -15.51 14.77 -0.08
C LEU A 183 -17.02 14.49 0.03
N GLU A 184 -17.85 15.38 -0.49
CA GLU A 184 -19.32 15.23 -0.50
C GLU A 184 -19.76 14.10 -1.45
N GLU A 185 -19.17 14.04 -2.64
CA GLU A 185 -19.39 12.96 -3.60
C GLU A 185 -18.96 11.59 -3.02
N LEU A 186 -17.89 11.57 -2.22
CA LEU A 186 -17.45 10.36 -1.52
C LEU A 186 -18.44 9.93 -0.44
N ALA A 187 -18.91 10.87 0.40
CA ALA A 187 -19.87 10.59 1.46
C ALA A 187 -21.22 10.10 0.93
N ALA A 188 -21.65 10.58 -0.24
CA ALA A 188 -22.87 10.10 -0.91
C ALA A 188 -22.70 8.71 -1.55
N ALA A 189 -21.47 8.26 -1.79
CA ALA A 189 -21.17 6.97 -2.41
C ALA A 189 -20.94 5.85 -1.37
N THR A 190 -20.63 6.20 -0.13
CA THR A 190 -20.65 5.25 1.00
C THR A 190 -22.09 4.94 1.40
N PRO A 191 -22.50 3.66 1.48
CA PRO A 191 -23.77 3.33 2.11
C PRO A 191 -23.74 3.86 3.56
N GLU A 192 -24.73 4.68 3.92
CA GLU A 192 -24.96 5.02 5.33
C GLU A 192 -25.23 3.71 6.06
N ASP A 193 -24.46 3.43 7.12
CA ASP A 193 -24.84 2.42 8.10
C ASP A 193 -26.17 2.87 8.71
N ASP A 194 -27.28 2.35 8.17
CA ASP A 194 -28.59 2.41 8.79
C ASP A 194 -28.50 1.63 10.11
N ASP A 195 -28.18 2.34 11.19
CA ASP A 195 -28.05 1.87 12.57
C ASP A 195 -29.42 1.46 13.20
N ASP A 196 -30.37 0.96 12.38
CA ASP A 196 -31.68 0.45 12.82
C ASP A 196 -32.18 -0.72 11.94
N ALA A 197 -31.36 -1.77 11.78
CA ALA A 197 -31.82 -3.07 11.30
C ALA A 197 -31.39 -4.19 12.27
N PRO A 198 -32.31 -5.08 12.71
CA PRO A 198 -32.03 -6.04 13.77
C PRO A 198 -30.97 -7.06 13.34
N GLU A 199 -30.08 -7.34 14.30
CA GLU A 199 -28.99 -8.32 14.26
C GLU A 199 -29.32 -9.56 13.42
N PRO A 200 -28.64 -9.80 12.28
CA PRO A 200 -28.86 -11.01 11.50
C PRO A 200 -28.19 -12.20 12.20
N GLU A 201 -29.01 -13.20 12.53
CA GLU A 201 -28.57 -14.52 13.00
C GLU A 201 -27.46 -15.11 12.09
N PRO A 202 -26.48 -15.83 12.66
CA PRO A 202 -25.27 -16.25 11.95
C PRO A 202 -25.59 -17.18 10.79
N LYS A 203 -25.42 -16.68 9.56
CA LYS A 203 -25.45 -17.51 8.35
C LYS A 203 -24.17 -18.33 8.26
N VAL A 204 -24.32 -19.64 8.43
CA VAL A 204 -23.31 -20.66 8.16
C VAL A 204 -22.74 -20.47 6.76
N GLN A 205 -21.47 -20.08 6.67
CA GLN A 205 -20.75 -19.93 5.41
C GLN A 205 -20.48 -21.32 4.80
N ALA A 206 -21.11 -21.61 3.67
CA ALA A 206 -20.74 -22.75 2.82
C ALA A 206 -19.61 -22.33 1.86
N PRO A 207 -18.62 -23.21 1.60
CA PRO A 207 -17.42 -22.84 0.84
C PRO A 207 -17.76 -22.59 -0.63
N LYS A 208 -17.56 -21.35 -1.11
CA LYS A 208 -17.68 -21.01 -2.53
C LYS A 208 -16.41 -21.44 -3.28
N LYS A 209 -16.63 -22.16 -4.38
CA LYS A 209 -15.62 -22.85 -5.19
C LYS A 209 -14.74 -21.83 -5.95
N LYS A 210 -13.42 -22.05 -5.89
CA LYS A 210 -12.41 -21.35 -6.72
C LYS A 210 -12.79 -21.43 -8.19
N ARG A 211 -13.03 -20.28 -8.84
CA ARG A 211 -13.23 -20.21 -10.29
C ARG A 211 -11.87 -20.25 -10.97
N ALA A 212 -11.67 -21.25 -11.81
CA ALA A 212 -10.42 -21.51 -12.50
C ALA A 212 -10.00 -20.35 -13.41
N THR A 213 -8.79 -19.83 -13.18
CA THR A 213 -8.12 -18.85 -14.03
C THR A 213 -7.85 -19.45 -15.41
N ARG A 214 -8.22 -18.69 -16.45
CA ARG A 214 -8.03 -19.00 -17.86
C ARG A 214 -6.54 -18.96 -18.21
N ARG A 215 -5.86 -20.12 -18.20
CA ARG A 215 -4.50 -20.28 -18.74
C ARG A 215 -4.49 -19.99 -20.25
N LYS A 216 -3.82 -18.93 -20.68
CA LYS A 216 -3.32 -18.82 -22.06
C LYS A 216 -2.00 -19.58 -22.12
N ALA A 217 -1.99 -20.65 -22.91
CA ALA A 217 -0.89 -21.59 -23.04
C ALA A 217 0.39 -20.94 -23.58
N ALA A 218 1.51 -21.20 -22.90
CA ALA A 218 2.85 -21.12 -23.46
C ALA A 218 3.67 -22.27 -22.84
N ALA A 219 4.36 -22.99 -23.72
CA ALA A 219 4.89 -24.33 -23.51
C ALA A 219 5.99 -24.44 -22.44
N GLU A 220 5.99 -25.57 -21.74
CA GLU A 220 7.08 -26.05 -20.89
C GLU A 220 8.35 -26.32 -21.70
N PRO A 221 9.52 -26.20 -21.05
CA PRO A 221 10.38 -27.37 -21.02
C PRO A 221 10.72 -27.82 -19.60
N GLU A 222 10.84 -29.14 -19.52
CA GLU A 222 11.11 -30.07 -18.40
C GLU A 222 12.21 -29.65 -17.40
N PRO A 223 12.19 -30.21 -16.17
CA PRO A 223 13.04 -29.83 -15.06
C PRO A 223 14.38 -30.58 -15.11
N ASP A 224 15.49 -29.85 -15.11
CA ASP A 224 16.79 -30.43 -14.79
C ASP A 224 17.10 -30.16 -13.32
N GLY A 225 17.21 -31.25 -12.55
CA GLY A 225 17.47 -31.22 -11.13
C GLY A 225 18.90 -30.83 -10.80
N ASN A 226 19.09 -30.29 -9.59
CA ASN A 226 19.79 -30.99 -8.51
C ASN A 226 20.48 -30.02 -7.54
N ALA A 227 20.37 -30.41 -6.27
CA ALA A 227 21.29 -30.24 -5.16
C ALA A 227 21.73 -28.83 -4.72
N ALA A 228 21.27 -28.52 -3.52
CA ALA A 228 22.03 -27.91 -2.44
C ALA A 228 23.54 -28.19 -2.48
N ALA A 229 24.32 -27.12 -2.33
CA ALA A 229 25.59 -27.15 -1.62
C ALA A 229 25.89 -25.73 -1.14
N ASN A 230 25.82 -25.54 0.18
CA ASN A 230 26.63 -24.55 0.87
C ASN A 230 28.09 -24.93 0.64
N ASP A 231 28.95 -23.97 0.30
CA ASP A 231 30.26 -23.95 0.94
C ASP A 231 30.89 -22.57 0.91
N ASP A 232 31.54 -22.30 2.03
CA ASP A 232 32.29 -21.12 2.40
C ASP A 232 33.65 -21.07 1.69
N ASP A 233 34.24 -19.88 1.80
CA ASP A 233 35.69 -19.64 1.92
C ASP A 233 36.55 -19.18 0.72
N ALA A 234 37.46 -18.29 1.11
CA ALA A 234 38.79 -18.00 0.59
C ALA A 234 38.99 -17.05 -0.60
N LYS A 235 39.35 -15.81 -0.23
CA LYS A 235 40.47 -15.00 -0.75
C LYS A 235 41.43 -15.77 -1.69
N THR A 236 41.88 -15.14 -2.78
CA THR A 236 43.32 -14.87 -3.05
C THR A 236 43.52 -13.97 -4.29
N THR A 237 44.51 -13.10 -4.13
CA THR A 237 45.16 -12.14 -5.02
C THR A 237 45.46 -12.63 -6.44
N ARG A 238 45.29 -11.75 -7.45
CA ARG A 238 45.90 -11.94 -8.79
C ARG A 238 46.85 -10.82 -9.17
N ARG A 239 48.13 -11.10 -8.90
CA ARG A 239 49.34 -10.41 -9.37
C ARG A 239 49.33 -10.37 -10.91
N ARG A 240 49.36 -9.18 -11.51
CA ARG A 240 49.58 -8.99 -12.96
C ARG A 240 51.10 -8.95 -13.22
N ARG A 241 51.64 -9.95 -13.92
CA ARG A 241 52.99 -9.89 -14.52
C ARG A 241 52.90 -9.99 -16.04
N ARG A 242 53.62 -9.06 -16.67
CA ARG A 242 53.87 -8.83 -18.10
C ARG A 242 54.23 -10.10 -18.88
N ARG A 243 53.87 -10.11 -20.18
CA ARG A 243 54.70 -10.69 -21.22
C ARG A 243 54.73 -9.78 -22.45
N THR A 244 55.93 -9.30 -22.77
CA THR A 244 56.38 -8.71 -24.04
C THR A 244 56.63 -9.80 -25.07
N THR A 245 56.52 -9.49 -26.37
CA THR A 245 57.34 -9.95 -27.54
C THR A 245 56.72 -9.27 -28.78
N THR A 246 57.35 -8.24 -29.36
CA THR A 246 58.32 -8.23 -30.47
C THR A 246 57.68 -8.37 -31.86
N GLY A 247 57.99 -7.39 -32.71
CA GLY A 247 57.60 -7.23 -34.11
C GLY A 247 57.91 -5.81 -34.50
#